data_AF-A0A5C7AR66-F1
#
_entry.id   AF-A0A5C7AR66-F1
#
_cell.length_a   1.000
_cell.length_b   1.000
_cell.length_c   1.000
_cell.angle_alpha   90.00
_cell.angle_beta   90.00
_cell.angle_gamma   90.00
#
_symmetry.space_group_name_H-M   'P 1'
#
loop_
_entity.id
_entity.type
_entity.pdbx_description
1 polymer ?
#
loop_
_entity_poly.entity_id
_entity_poly.type
_entity_poly.pdbx_seq_one_letter_code
_entity_poly.pdbx_strand_id
1 'polypeptide(L)'
;MKDYKNIKTFDELIELEHGKIGTENRNKYEEGAQMFIVSEMLKSARKEAKLTQEQLAEKAGTKKSYISKLENGKGNIQLSTLIRIFEQGLNKKIGLTFL
;
A
#
# COMPACT_ATOMS: atom_id res chain seq x y z
N MET A 1 -18.83 -20.87 -12.66
CA MET A 1 -18.36 -19.53 -13.08
C MET A 1 -19.27 -18.50 -12.46
N LYS A 2 -18.74 -17.37 -11.99
CA LYS A 2 -19.57 -16.24 -11.53
C LYS A 2 -20.27 -15.61 -12.74
N ASP A 3 -21.52 -15.18 -12.60
CA ASP A 3 -22.24 -14.48 -13.66
C ASP A 3 -21.95 -12.99 -13.56
N TYR A 4 -21.36 -12.44 -14.63
CA TYR A 4 -21.00 -11.03 -14.71
C TYR A 4 -22.03 -10.19 -15.47
N LYS A 5 -23.14 -10.78 -15.88
CA LYS A 5 -24.22 -10.05 -16.56
C LYS A 5 -24.83 -9.04 -15.59
N ASN A 6 -25.04 -7.81 -16.07
CA ASN A 6 -25.66 -6.69 -15.36
C ASN A 6 -24.85 -6.02 -14.24
N ILE A 7 -23.54 -6.28 -14.12
CA ILE A 7 -22.67 -5.45 -13.27
C ILE A 7 -22.52 -4.06 -13.92
N LYS A 8 -22.83 -3.01 -13.18
CA LYS A 8 -22.80 -1.61 -13.64
C LYS A 8 -21.78 -0.77 -12.91
N THR A 9 -21.37 -1.16 -11.71
CA THR A 9 -20.41 -0.40 -10.89
C THR A 9 -19.22 -1.25 -10.48
N PHE A 10 -18.12 -0.58 -10.12
CA PHE A 10 -16.95 -1.26 -9.57
C PHE A 10 -17.27 -1.92 -8.23
N ASP A 11 -18.10 -1.28 -7.39
CA ASP A 11 -18.51 -1.85 -6.11
C ASP A 11 -19.30 -3.16 -6.30
N GLU A 12 -20.21 -3.22 -7.28
CA GLU A 12 -20.93 -4.44 -7.63
C GLU A 12 -19.98 -5.55 -8.12
N LEU A 13 -18.95 -5.18 -8.89
CA LEU A 13 -17.92 -6.12 -9.33
C LEU A 13 -17.14 -6.70 -8.14
N ILE A 14 -16.66 -5.84 -7.23
CA ILE A 14 -15.88 -6.29 -6.08
C ILE A 14 -16.78 -7.05 -5.11
N GLU A 15 -18.06 -6.70 -4.95
CA GLU A 15 -18.99 -7.51 -4.15
C GLU A 15 -19.19 -8.91 -4.76
N LEU A 16 -19.34 -9.02 -6.09
CA LEU A 16 -19.44 -10.32 -6.76
C LEU A 16 -18.15 -11.14 -6.62
N GLU A 17 -16.99 -10.50 -6.79
CA GLU A 17 -15.69 -11.18 -6.79
C GLU A 17 -15.18 -11.50 -5.38
N HIS A 18 -15.38 -10.60 -4.43
CA HIS A 18 -14.77 -10.64 -3.11
C HIS A 18 -15.77 -10.70 -1.95
N GLY A 19 -17.07 -10.55 -2.21
CA GLY A 19 -18.12 -10.58 -1.21
C GLY A 19 -18.46 -9.19 -0.66
N LYS A 20 -19.51 -9.14 0.17
CA LYS A 20 -19.99 -7.92 0.82
C LYS A 20 -18.97 -7.38 1.83
N ILE A 21 -19.05 -6.08 2.10
CA ILE A 21 -18.32 -5.41 3.18
C ILE A 21 -18.54 -6.16 4.50
N GLY A 22 -17.46 -6.40 5.24
CA GLY A 22 -17.45 -7.12 6.51
C GLY A 22 -17.29 -8.65 6.38
N THR A 23 -17.35 -9.22 5.18
CA THR A 23 -17.02 -10.64 4.97
C THR A 23 -15.51 -10.86 5.03
N GLU A 24 -15.07 -12.04 5.50
CA GLU A 24 -13.63 -12.36 5.61
C GLU A 24 -12.89 -12.20 4.27
N ASN A 25 -13.51 -12.66 3.18
CA ASN A 25 -12.92 -12.56 1.84
C ASN A 25 -12.80 -11.10 1.37
N ARG A 26 -13.80 -10.27 1.66
CA ARG A 26 -13.76 -8.84 1.37
C ARG A 26 -12.70 -8.11 2.19
N ASN A 27 -12.59 -8.44 3.49
CA ASN A 27 -11.58 -7.86 4.37
C ASN A 27 -10.16 -8.17 3.89
N LYS A 28 -9.88 -9.41 3.44
CA LYS A 28 -8.58 -9.79 2.87
C LYS A 28 -8.28 -9.05 1.56
N TYR A 29 -9.29 -8.87 0.71
CA TYR A 29 -9.15 -8.08 -0.51
C TYR A 29 -8.79 -6.61 -0.19
N GLU A 30 -9.51 -6.00 0.74
CA GLU A 30 -9.29 -4.61 1.14
C GLU A 30 -7.92 -4.41 1.81
N GLU A 31 -7.49 -5.34 2.67
CA GLU A 31 -6.14 -5.34 3.24
C GLU A 31 -5.06 -5.35 2.15
N GLY A 32 -5.20 -6.23 1.15
CA GLY A 32 -4.29 -6.29 0.00
C GLY A 32 -4.31 -5.02 -0.84
N ALA A 33 -5.48 -4.46 -1.10
CA ALA A 33 -5.65 -3.21 -1.84
C ALA A 33 -5.01 -2.03 -1.09
N GLN A 34 -5.21 -1.92 0.22
CA GLN A 34 -4.58 -0.91 1.07
C GLN A 34 -3.06 -1.03 1.06
N MET A 35 -2.54 -2.26 1.18
CA MET A 35 -1.09 -2.49 1.13
C MET A 35 -0.49 -2.10 -0.22
N PHE A 36 -1.19 -2.40 -1.32
CA PHE A 36 -0.79 -1.97 -2.67
C PHE A 36 -0.75 -0.44 -2.78
N ILE A 37 -1.79 0.25 -2.30
CA ILE A 37 -1.86 1.72 -2.32
C ILE A 37 -0.67 2.31 -1.56
N VAL A 38 -0.41 1.86 -0.33
CA VAL A 38 0.72 2.35 0.48
C VAL A 38 2.06 2.12 -0.22
N SER A 39 2.23 0.97 -0.87
CA SER A 39 3.45 0.59 -1.59
C SER A 39 3.72 1.51 -2.79
N GLU A 40 2.70 1.81 -3.58
CA GLU A 40 2.81 2.73 -4.71
C GLU A 40 2.96 4.19 -4.26
N MET A 41 2.30 4.60 -3.17
CA MET A 41 2.51 5.92 -2.56
C MET A 41 3.96 6.12 -2.13
N LEU A 42 4.57 5.13 -1.46
CA LEU A 42 5.98 5.17 -1.07
C LEU A 42 6.90 5.31 -2.29
N LYS A 43 6.67 4.49 -3.31
CA LYS A 43 7.45 4.49 -4.55
C LYS A 43 7.33 5.81 -5.31
N SER A 44 6.13 6.39 -5.38
CA SER A 44 5.91 7.71 -5.99
C SER A 44 6.65 8.79 -5.21
N ALA A 45 6.48 8.83 -3.88
CA ALA A 45 7.14 9.82 -3.03
C ALA A 45 8.68 9.74 -3.12
N ARG A 46 9.25 8.54 -3.21
CA ARG A 46 10.68 8.35 -3.47
C ARG A 46 11.12 8.93 -4.80
N LYS A 47 10.36 8.66 -5.87
CA LYS A 47 10.67 9.16 -7.22
C LYS A 47 10.56 10.68 -7.29
N GLU A 48 9.55 11.28 -6.65
CA GLU A 48 9.42 12.74 -6.51
C GLU A 48 10.63 13.36 -5.81
N ALA A 49 11.12 12.69 -4.75
CA ALA A 49 12.34 13.08 -4.04
C ALA A 49 13.63 12.81 -4.83
N LYS A 50 13.55 12.22 -6.04
CA LYS A 50 14.67 11.85 -6.91
C LYS A 50 15.70 10.93 -6.23
N LEU A 51 15.24 10.05 -5.34
CA LEU A 51 16.10 9.11 -4.61
C LEU A 51 16.08 7.72 -5.26
N THR A 52 17.21 7.03 -5.22
CA THR A 52 17.25 5.58 -5.45
C THR A 52 16.71 4.83 -4.23
N GLN A 53 16.37 3.55 -4.38
CA GLN A 53 15.95 2.71 -3.25
C GLN A 53 17.04 2.58 -2.17
N GLU A 54 18.32 2.59 -2.57
CA GLU A 54 19.46 2.55 -1.64
C GLU A 54 19.55 3.85 -0.84
N GLN A 55 19.48 5.00 -1.51
CA GLN A 55 19.55 6.31 -0.84
C GLN A 55 18.39 6.53 0.14
N LEU A 56 17.19 6.08 -0.22
CA LEU A 56 16.06 6.13 0.72
C LEU A 56 16.30 5.19 1.91
N ALA A 57 16.84 3.99 1.68
CA ALA A 57 17.13 3.05 2.74
C ALA A 57 18.16 3.60 3.73
N GLU A 58 19.24 4.21 3.23
CA GLU A 58 20.26 4.89 4.05
C GLU A 58 19.64 5.99 4.91
N LYS A 59 18.86 6.89 4.29
CA LYS A 59 18.19 8.00 5.02
C LYS A 59 17.20 7.50 6.08
N ALA A 60 16.49 6.41 5.82
CA ALA A 60 15.50 5.84 6.73
C ALA A 60 16.09 4.84 7.74
N GLY A 61 17.40 4.56 7.69
CA GLY A 61 18.07 3.59 8.57
C GLY A 61 17.56 2.16 8.36
N THR A 62 17.39 1.74 7.11
CA THR A 62 16.95 0.38 6.74
C THR A 62 17.77 -0.19 5.58
N LYS A 63 17.40 -1.37 5.07
CA LYS A 63 18.08 -2.04 3.96
C LYS A 63 17.38 -1.75 2.63
N LYS A 64 18.12 -1.55 1.52
CA LYS A 64 17.54 -1.44 0.17
C LYS A 64 16.57 -2.58 -0.16
N SER A 65 16.91 -3.81 0.22
CA SER A 65 16.05 -4.98 -0.01
C SER A 65 14.70 -4.87 0.71
N TYR A 66 14.65 -4.17 1.84
CA TYR A 66 13.41 -3.89 2.55
C TYR A 66 12.58 -2.84 1.80
N ILE A 67 13.18 -1.70 1.40
CA ILE A 67 12.49 -0.70 0.55
C ILE A 67 11.95 -1.33 -0.73
N SER A 68 12.76 -2.17 -1.40
CA SER A 68 12.33 -2.88 -2.61
C SER A 68 11.14 -3.80 -2.36
N LYS A 69 11.14 -4.57 -1.27
CA LYS A 69 9.99 -5.42 -0.90
C LYS A 69 8.73 -4.58 -0.69
N LEU A 70 8.84 -3.49 0.06
CA LEU A 70 7.74 -2.58 0.33
C LEU A 70 7.18 -1.97 -0.96
N GLU A 71 8.02 -1.42 -1.83
CA GLU A 71 7.57 -0.82 -3.11
C GLU A 71 6.97 -1.81 -4.10
N ASN A 72 7.10 -3.12 -3.85
CA ASN A 72 6.51 -4.18 -4.66
C ASN A 72 5.30 -4.84 -3.97
N GLY A 73 4.79 -4.25 -2.88
CA GLY A 73 3.66 -4.82 -2.12
C GLY A 73 3.97 -6.15 -1.44
N LYS A 74 5.26 -6.43 -1.17
CA LYS A 74 5.70 -7.70 -0.59
C LYS A 74 6.05 -7.52 0.89
N GLY A 75 5.38 -8.31 1.73
CA GLY A 75 5.64 -8.42 3.16
C GLY A 75 4.90 -7.36 3.98
N ASN A 76 5.05 -7.44 5.31
CA ASN A 76 4.37 -6.55 6.24
C ASN A 76 5.29 -5.39 6.65
N ILE A 77 4.68 -4.23 6.88
CA ILE A 77 5.35 -3.05 7.40
C ILE A 77 4.78 -2.68 8.77
N GLN A 78 5.66 -2.46 9.74
CA GLN A 78 5.23 -1.86 11.00
C GLN A 78 4.95 -0.37 10.78
N LEU A 79 3.88 0.14 11.37
CA LEU A 79 3.50 1.55 11.26
C LEU A 79 4.65 2.50 11.64
N SER A 80 5.39 2.18 12.71
CA SER A 80 6.57 2.94 13.14
C SER A 80 7.65 3.03 12.06
N THR A 81 7.85 1.96 11.29
CA THR A 81 8.80 1.92 10.18
C THR A 81 8.29 2.71 8.98
N LEU A 82 6.99 2.64 8.67
CA LEU A 82 6.38 3.46 7.63
C LEU A 82 6.55 4.94 7.95
N ILE A 83 6.22 5.36 9.18
CA ILE A 83 6.41 6.73 9.65
C ILE A 83 7.86 7.17 9.50
N ARG A 84 8.82 6.35 9.95
CA ARG A 84 10.25 6.66 9.82
C ARG A 84 10.68 6.87 8.37
N ILE A 85 10.26 6.01 7.45
CA ILE A 85 10.62 6.11 6.04
C ILE A 85 10.08 7.42 5.43
N PHE A 86 8.84 7.79 5.74
CA PHE A 86 8.26 9.03 5.23
C PHE A 86 8.85 10.28 5.88
N GLU A 87 8.96 10.31 7.21
CA GLU A 87 9.40 11.51 7.93
C GLU A 87 10.92 11.73 7.84
N GLN A 88 11.73 10.69 8.05
CA GLN A 88 13.19 10.81 8.03
C GLN A 88 13.76 10.57 6.63
N GLY A 89 13.19 9.62 5.89
CA GLY A 89 13.65 9.26 4.56
C GLY A 89 13.23 10.24 3.46
N LEU A 90 12.00 10.75 3.55
CA LEU A 90 11.38 11.58 2.50
C LEU A 90 11.00 12.99 2.95
N ASN A 91 11.18 13.33 4.23
CA ASN A 91 10.76 14.60 4.81
C ASN A 91 9.26 14.93 4.54
N LYS A 92 8.41 13.90 4.60
CA LYS A 92 6.94 14.00 4.45
C LYS A 92 6.27 13.54 5.74
N LYS A 93 5.16 14.19 6.11
CA LYS A 93 4.32 13.78 7.24
C LYS A 93 3.27 12.77 6.80
N ILE A 94 2.93 11.83 7.68
CA ILE A 94 1.81 10.92 7.50
C ILE A 94 0.58 11.50 8.21
N GLY A 95 -0.52 11.61 7.48
CA GLY A 95 -1.85 11.84 8.04
C GLY A 95 -2.66 10.55 8.00
N LEU A 96 -3.30 10.20 9.11
CA LEU A 96 -4.20 9.05 9.20
C LEU A 96 -5.62 9.56 9.40
N THR A 97 -6.53 9.13 8.54
CA THR A 97 -7.97 9.40 8.66
C THR A 97 -8.67 8.06 8.80
N PHE A 98 -9.47 7.92 9.85
CA PHE A 98 -10.37 6.80 10.03
C PHE A 98 -11.72 7.22 9.44
N LEU A 99 -12.23 6.42 8.50
CA LEU A 99 -13.49 6.65 7.80
C LEU A 99 -14.58 5.75 8.39
#